data_AF-A0A5J4QKU4-F1
#
_entry.id   AF-A0A5J4QKU4-F1
#
_cell.length_a   1.000
_cell.length_b   1.000
_cell.length_c   1.000
_cell.angle_alpha   90.00
_cell.angle_beta   90.00
_cell.angle_gamma   90.00
#
_symmetry.space_group_name_H-M   'P 1'
#
loop_
_entity.id
_entity.type
_entity.pdbx_description
1 polymer ?
#
loop_
_entity_poly.entity_id
_entity_poly.type
_entity_poly.pdbx_seq_one_letter_code
_entity_poly.pdbx_strand_id
1 'polypeptide(L)'
;FRGVVNYVLDKTKAQLLYAEGVRLKDKDSITHSFITQNKMNPKIVKPVAHISLDFSMQDKERLTDKVMVGIALEYMQKMGYENTQYIIARHHDTDHPHVHLVINRIDNDGKRISDKNEKWRSTKICMELTKKYGLYIASGKENVKRERLREPDKTKYEIYDAIKAIIPGCRNWRELTAELKKQGITTEFRYNGDTNKIQGVRFGKGDYAFNGSKIDRTYSYSKIEFQLQQNSREQEMSIRQSIQSHTPEHSIIETASSVLGSLFDIQPADSDYDPAQAEYLRELKKKKKKKGFRL
;
A
#
# COMPACT_ATOMS: atom_id res chain seq x y z
N PHE A 1 -8.24 13.81 -29.84
CA PHE A 1 -9.62 13.42 -29.45
C PHE A 1 -10.16 12.23 -30.22
N ARG A 2 -10.19 12.20 -31.57
CA ARG A 2 -10.75 11.06 -32.34
C ARG A 2 -10.30 9.67 -31.85
N GLY A 3 -8.98 9.47 -31.69
CA GLY A 3 -8.43 8.20 -31.24
C GLY A 3 -8.97 7.75 -29.88
N VAL A 4 -8.94 8.62 -28.87
CA VAL A 4 -9.44 8.29 -27.52
C VAL A 4 -10.95 8.09 -27.49
N VAL A 5 -11.74 8.88 -28.24
CA VAL A 5 -13.20 8.71 -28.31
C VAL A 5 -13.56 7.37 -28.95
N ASN A 6 -12.85 7.00 -30.03
CA ASN A 6 -13.06 5.71 -30.69
C ASN A 6 -12.73 4.53 -29.77
N TYR A 7 -11.62 4.62 -29.05
CA TYR A 7 -11.18 3.64 -28.06
C TYR A 7 -12.19 3.51 -26.90
N VAL A 8 -12.56 4.63 -26.27
CA VAL A 8 -13.42 4.63 -25.07
C VAL A 8 -14.88 4.26 -25.40
N LEU A 9 -15.36 4.52 -26.62
CA LEU A 9 -16.74 4.19 -27.03
C LEU A 9 -16.81 2.97 -27.95
N ASP A 10 -15.84 2.05 -27.88
CA ASP A 10 -15.91 0.84 -28.70
C ASP A 10 -17.17 0.02 -28.39
N LYS A 11 -18.00 -0.20 -29.42
CA LYS A 11 -19.41 -0.61 -29.28
C LYS A 11 -19.59 -2.02 -28.69
N THR A 12 -18.54 -2.83 -28.70
CA THR A 12 -18.62 -4.24 -28.28
C THR A 12 -18.44 -4.42 -26.77
N LYS A 13 -17.80 -3.47 -26.08
CA LYS A 13 -17.43 -3.61 -24.67
C LYS A 13 -17.58 -2.33 -23.84
N ALA A 14 -18.14 -1.27 -24.43
CA ALA A 14 -18.28 0.02 -23.77
C ALA A 14 -19.71 0.55 -23.76
N GLN A 15 -20.08 1.21 -22.66
CA GLN A 15 -21.33 1.93 -22.48
C GLN A 15 -21.04 3.38 -22.09
N LEU A 16 -21.55 4.35 -22.86
CA LEU A 16 -21.51 5.76 -22.47
C LEU A 16 -22.49 5.97 -21.31
N LEU A 17 -22.00 6.37 -20.14
CA LEU A 17 -22.82 6.58 -18.94
C LEU A 17 -23.22 8.03 -18.74
N TYR A 18 -22.33 8.96 -19.05
CA TYR A 18 -22.55 10.39 -18.84
C TYR A 18 -21.72 11.23 -19.80
N ALA A 19 -22.19 12.43 -20.14
CA ALA A 19 -21.49 13.37 -20.98
C ALA A 19 -21.86 14.82 -20.63
N GLU A 20 -20.90 15.72 -20.72
CA GLU A 20 -21.05 17.15 -20.45
C GLU A 20 -20.46 17.98 -21.59
N GLY A 21 -21.21 18.98 -22.06
CA GLY A 21 -20.75 19.94 -23.07
C GLY A 21 -20.46 19.36 -24.48
N VAL A 22 -20.86 18.12 -24.79
CA VAL A 22 -20.61 17.47 -26.10
C VAL A 22 -21.91 17.05 -26.81
N ARG A 23 -21.88 16.98 -28.14
CA ARG A 23 -23.01 16.53 -28.96
C ARG A 23 -23.00 15.01 -29.10
N LEU A 24 -24.10 14.34 -28.72
CA LEU A 24 -24.20 12.88 -28.60
C LEU A 24 -24.77 12.13 -29.82
N LYS A 25 -24.78 12.75 -31.01
CA LYS A 25 -25.32 12.11 -32.22
C LYS A 25 -24.52 10.86 -32.63
N ASP A 26 -23.20 10.97 -32.63
CA ASP A 26 -22.27 9.92 -33.03
C ASP A 26 -20.85 10.24 -32.51
N LYS A 27 -19.90 9.29 -32.68
CA LYS A 27 -18.51 9.47 -32.22
C LYS A 27 -17.83 10.67 -32.89
N ASP A 28 -18.16 10.96 -34.14
CA ASP A 28 -17.60 12.11 -34.85
C ASP A 28 -18.13 13.44 -34.31
N SER A 29 -19.39 13.50 -33.92
CA SER A 29 -20.02 14.67 -33.30
C SER A 29 -19.42 14.95 -31.93
N ILE A 30 -19.21 13.92 -31.12
CA ILE A 30 -18.50 14.02 -29.83
C ILE A 30 -17.07 14.52 -30.06
N THR A 31 -16.36 13.90 -31.00
CA THR A 31 -14.99 14.29 -31.37
C THR A 31 -14.92 15.75 -31.81
N HIS A 32 -15.87 16.20 -32.63
CA HIS A 32 -15.94 17.59 -33.07
C HIS A 32 -16.20 18.55 -31.90
N SER A 33 -17.09 18.22 -30.97
CA SER A 33 -17.31 19.05 -29.77
C SER A 33 -16.00 19.28 -29.00
N PHE A 34 -15.25 18.21 -28.72
CA PHE A 34 -13.94 18.30 -28.07
C PHE A 34 -12.92 19.11 -28.85
N ILE A 35 -12.84 18.90 -30.17
CA ILE A 35 -11.90 19.64 -31.03
C ILE A 35 -12.27 21.13 -31.06
N THR A 36 -13.55 21.48 -31.06
CA THR A 36 -14.00 22.88 -31.06
C THR A 36 -13.53 23.61 -29.81
N GLN A 37 -13.72 23.06 -28.61
CA GLN A 37 -13.22 23.69 -27.38
C GLN A 37 -11.69 23.71 -27.35
N ASN A 38 -11.02 22.66 -27.83
CA ASN A 38 -9.56 22.65 -27.92
C ASN A 38 -8.98 23.81 -28.76
N LYS A 39 -9.69 24.23 -29.81
CA LYS A 39 -9.27 25.36 -30.66
C LYS A 39 -9.26 26.71 -29.92
N MET A 40 -9.88 26.83 -28.74
CA MET A 40 -9.81 28.04 -27.92
C MET A 40 -8.39 28.29 -27.39
N ASN A 41 -7.53 27.26 -27.32
CA ASN A 41 -6.14 27.41 -26.90
C ASN A 41 -5.20 26.48 -27.70
N PRO A 42 -4.84 26.85 -28.94
CA PRO A 42 -4.08 25.99 -29.84
C PRO A 42 -2.63 25.73 -29.39
N LYS A 43 -2.13 26.46 -28.38
CA LYS A 43 -0.77 26.29 -27.83
C LYS A 43 -0.63 25.01 -27.00
N ILE A 44 -1.74 24.37 -26.59
CA ILE A 44 -1.70 23.19 -25.73
C ILE A 44 -1.53 21.91 -26.56
N VAL A 45 -0.34 21.31 -26.46
CA VAL A 45 0.02 20.09 -27.22
C VAL A 45 -0.69 18.83 -26.72
N LYS A 46 -1.08 18.79 -25.44
CA LYS A 46 -1.77 17.66 -24.81
C LYS A 46 -3.12 18.11 -24.25
N PRO A 47 -4.16 18.22 -25.09
CA PRO A 47 -5.46 18.76 -24.66
C PRO A 47 -6.38 17.71 -24.04
N VAL A 48 -6.00 16.43 -24.07
CA VAL A 48 -6.81 15.34 -23.52
C VAL A 48 -6.29 14.95 -22.14
N ALA A 49 -7.19 14.82 -21.16
CA ALA A 49 -6.97 13.97 -20.00
C ALA A 49 -7.80 12.70 -20.17
N HIS A 50 -7.14 11.55 -20.21
CA HIS A 50 -7.78 10.23 -20.22
C HIS A 50 -7.42 9.51 -18.93
N ILE A 51 -8.42 9.24 -18.11
CA ILE A 51 -8.25 8.68 -16.76
C ILE A 51 -9.12 7.44 -16.67
N SER A 52 -8.58 6.34 -16.13
CA SER A 52 -9.38 5.19 -15.68
C SER A 52 -9.59 5.30 -14.18
N LEU A 53 -10.82 5.10 -13.72
CA LEU A 53 -11.12 4.85 -12.32
C LEU A 53 -11.48 3.36 -12.20
N ASP A 54 -10.56 2.62 -11.61
CA ASP A 54 -10.65 1.18 -11.43
C ASP A 54 -11.12 0.86 -10.01
N PHE A 55 -12.13 -0.01 -9.90
CA PHE A 55 -12.72 -0.40 -8.63
C PHE A 55 -12.37 -1.84 -8.26
N SER A 56 -12.46 -2.14 -6.97
CA SER A 56 -12.20 -3.48 -6.50
C SER A 56 -13.29 -4.47 -6.94
N MET A 57 -12.89 -5.72 -7.19
CA MET A 57 -13.84 -6.82 -7.41
C MET A 57 -14.74 -7.06 -6.20
N GLN A 58 -14.24 -6.77 -5.00
CA GLN A 58 -15.01 -6.90 -3.76
C GLN A 58 -16.21 -5.94 -3.69
N ASP A 59 -16.20 -4.87 -4.50
CA ASP A 59 -17.29 -3.90 -4.56
C ASP A 59 -18.21 -4.11 -5.78
N LYS A 60 -18.00 -5.16 -6.58
CA LYS A 60 -18.70 -5.33 -7.87
C LYS A 60 -20.23 -5.23 -7.76
N GLU A 61 -20.82 -5.85 -6.75
CA GLU A 61 -22.29 -5.90 -6.58
C GLU A 61 -22.92 -4.53 -6.27
N ARG A 62 -22.18 -3.61 -5.65
CA ARG A 62 -22.66 -2.26 -5.29
C ARG A 62 -22.36 -1.20 -6.37
N LEU A 63 -21.56 -1.55 -7.39
CA LEU A 63 -21.11 -0.63 -8.44
C LEU A 63 -22.08 -0.59 -9.63
N THR A 64 -23.27 -0.05 -9.38
CA THR A 64 -24.21 0.34 -10.42
C THR A 64 -23.66 1.51 -11.25
N ASP A 65 -24.13 1.68 -12.49
CA ASP A 65 -23.72 2.79 -13.35
C ASP A 65 -23.91 4.15 -12.66
N LYS A 66 -25.04 4.34 -11.96
CA LYS A 66 -25.33 5.56 -11.20
C LYS A 66 -24.30 5.82 -10.09
N VAL A 67 -23.89 4.79 -9.36
CA VAL A 67 -22.87 4.90 -8.31
C VAL A 67 -21.52 5.25 -8.93
N MET A 68 -21.12 4.58 -10.01
CA MET A 68 -19.85 4.84 -10.68
C MET A 68 -19.79 6.25 -11.26
N VAL A 69 -20.87 6.73 -11.88
CA VAL A 69 -20.98 8.12 -12.38
C VAL A 69 -20.89 9.11 -11.22
N GLY A 70 -21.61 8.88 -10.11
CA GLY A 70 -21.55 9.77 -8.94
C GLY A 70 -20.14 9.91 -8.36
N ILE A 71 -19.42 8.79 -8.23
CA ILE A 71 -18.02 8.78 -7.77
C ILE A 71 -17.11 9.49 -8.79
N ALA A 72 -17.30 9.24 -10.09
CA ALA A 72 -16.53 9.88 -11.15
C ALA A 72 -16.72 11.41 -11.19
N LEU A 73 -17.95 11.89 -11.03
CA LEU A 73 -18.26 13.32 -10.96
C LEU A 73 -17.61 13.98 -9.74
N GLU A 74 -17.70 13.37 -8.55
CA GLU A 74 -17.04 13.89 -7.35
C GLU A 74 -15.51 13.87 -7.48
N TYR A 75 -14.95 12.82 -8.10
CA TYR A 75 -13.53 12.76 -8.44
C TYR A 75 -13.12 13.92 -9.36
N MET A 76 -13.87 14.16 -10.44
CA MET A 76 -13.59 15.25 -11.38
C MET A 76 -13.69 16.61 -10.70
N GLN A 77 -14.69 16.85 -9.84
CA GLN A 77 -14.81 18.06 -9.06
C GLN A 77 -13.56 18.31 -8.19
N LYS A 78 -13.14 17.32 -7.40
CA LYS A 78 -11.93 17.42 -6.55
C LYS A 78 -10.63 17.57 -7.37
N MET A 79 -10.62 17.05 -8.59
CA MET A 79 -9.51 17.22 -9.54
C MET A 79 -9.53 18.58 -10.26
N GLY A 80 -10.62 19.34 -10.20
CA GLY A 80 -10.78 20.63 -10.88
C GLY A 80 -11.17 20.50 -12.36
N TYR A 81 -11.92 19.46 -12.70
CA TYR A 81 -12.41 19.16 -14.05
C TYR A 81 -13.92 19.44 -14.24
N GLU A 82 -14.49 20.33 -13.44
CA GLU A 82 -15.93 20.64 -13.50
C GLU A 82 -16.31 21.61 -14.65
N ASN A 83 -15.43 22.58 -14.97
CA ASN A 83 -15.69 23.62 -15.97
C ASN A 83 -15.19 23.24 -17.38
N THR A 84 -15.47 22.04 -17.86
CA THR A 84 -14.99 21.60 -19.18
C THR A 84 -15.84 20.49 -19.79
N GLN A 85 -15.62 20.17 -21.05
CA GLN A 85 -16.23 19.01 -21.70
C GLN A 85 -15.64 17.70 -21.19
N TYR A 86 -16.50 16.72 -20.96
CA TYR A 86 -16.07 15.36 -20.68
C TYR A 86 -17.12 14.31 -21.05
N ILE A 87 -16.67 13.07 -21.17
CA ILE A 87 -17.52 11.88 -21.22
C ILE A 87 -17.03 10.84 -20.21
N ILE A 88 -17.98 10.08 -19.66
CA ILE A 88 -17.75 8.95 -18.76
C ILE A 88 -18.29 7.70 -19.45
N ALA A 89 -17.44 6.73 -19.71
CA ALA A 89 -17.85 5.44 -20.27
C ALA A 89 -17.39 4.29 -19.37
N ARG A 90 -18.23 3.28 -19.23
CA ARG A 90 -17.91 2.03 -18.54
C ARG A 90 -17.43 1.00 -19.57
N HIS A 91 -16.37 0.27 -19.24
CA HIS A 91 -15.90 -0.86 -20.01
C HIS A 91 -16.18 -2.18 -19.26
N HIS A 92 -16.41 -3.25 -20.01
CA HIS A 92 -16.65 -4.61 -19.52
C HIS A 92 -15.61 -5.61 -20.04
N ASP A 93 -14.44 -5.12 -20.44
CA ASP A 93 -13.38 -5.87 -21.09
C ASP A 93 -12.38 -6.52 -20.11
N THR A 94 -12.41 -6.14 -18.83
CA THR A 94 -11.61 -6.72 -17.76
C THR A 94 -12.48 -7.20 -16.61
N ASP A 95 -11.92 -8.03 -15.72
CA ASP A 95 -12.64 -8.53 -14.55
C ASP A 95 -13.10 -7.36 -13.64
N HIS A 96 -12.24 -6.37 -13.47
CA HIS A 96 -12.44 -5.25 -12.55
C HIS A 96 -13.47 -4.25 -13.11
N PRO A 97 -14.49 -3.83 -12.33
CA PRO A 97 -15.36 -2.74 -12.73
C PRO A 97 -14.54 -1.45 -12.87
N HIS A 98 -14.65 -0.76 -14.01
CA HIS A 98 -13.93 0.49 -14.23
C HIS A 98 -14.67 1.42 -15.19
N VAL A 99 -14.39 2.71 -15.07
CA VAL A 99 -14.86 3.76 -15.99
C VAL A 99 -13.69 4.54 -16.55
N HIS A 100 -13.81 4.90 -17.83
CA HIS A 100 -12.93 5.84 -18.50
C HIS A 100 -13.55 7.22 -18.54
N LEU A 101 -12.75 8.20 -18.13
CA LEU A 101 -13.04 9.62 -18.24
C LEU A 101 -12.22 10.19 -19.39
N VAL A 102 -12.89 10.79 -20.38
CA VAL A 102 -12.22 11.59 -21.42
C VAL A 102 -12.61 13.03 -21.21
N ILE A 103 -11.63 13.84 -20.85
CA ILE A 103 -11.83 15.21 -20.37
C ILE A 103 -10.99 16.14 -21.24
N ASN A 104 -11.53 17.32 -21.55
CA ASN A 104 -10.78 18.39 -22.19
C ASN A 104 -9.96 19.16 -21.15
N ARG A 105 -8.66 19.36 -21.40
CA ARG A 105 -7.79 20.15 -20.52
C ARG A 105 -7.90 21.65 -20.78
N ILE A 106 -8.77 22.06 -21.70
CA ILE A 106 -9.14 23.44 -21.93
C ILE A 106 -10.54 23.63 -21.37
N ASP A 107 -10.67 24.55 -20.41
CA ASP A 107 -11.95 24.86 -19.77
C ASP A 107 -12.88 25.66 -20.71
N ASN A 108 -14.09 25.93 -20.24
CA ASN A 108 -15.08 26.69 -21.02
C ASN A 108 -14.68 28.16 -21.24
N ASP A 109 -13.64 28.65 -20.54
CA ASP A 109 -13.07 29.99 -20.70
C ASP A 109 -11.83 30.00 -21.63
N GLY A 110 -11.45 28.85 -22.19
CA GLY A 110 -10.27 28.71 -23.05
C GLY A 110 -8.94 28.63 -22.28
N LYS A 111 -8.97 28.52 -20.95
CA LYS A 111 -7.77 28.40 -20.13
C LYS A 111 -7.41 26.92 -19.94
N ARG A 112 -6.11 26.68 -19.72
CA ARG A 112 -5.60 25.32 -19.48
C ARG A 112 -5.86 24.90 -18.04
N ILE A 113 -6.51 23.76 -17.85
CA ILE A 113 -6.62 23.07 -16.57
C ILE A 113 -5.25 22.43 -16.23
N SER A 114 -4.73 22.73 -15.05
CA SER A 114 -3.39 22.32 -14.62
C SER A 114 -3.28 20.80 -14.42
N ASP A 115 -2.23 20.20 -14.98
CA ASP A 115 -1.83 18.81 -14.78
C ASP A 115 -0.75 18.63 -13.70
N LYS A 116 -0.43 19.70 -12.96
CA LYS A 116 0.62 19.67 -11.95
C LYS A 116 0.25 18.69 -10.83
N ASN A 117 1.18 17.77 -10.55
CA ASN A 117 1.06 16.74 -9.51
C ASN A 117 -0.21 15.88 -9.65
N GLU A 118 -0.73 15.71 -10.87
CA GLU A 118 -1.99 15.01 -11.14
C GLU A 118 -2.02 13.61 -10.52
N LYS A 119 -0.96 12.82 -10.68
CA LYS A 119 -0.85 11.48 -10.10
C LYS A 119 -1.00 11.50 -8.58
N TRP A 120 -0.30 12.41 -7.89
CA TRP A 120 -0.36 12.51 -6.43
C TRP A 120 -1.74 12.96 -5.94
N ARG A 121 -2.33 13.97 -6.61
CA ARG A 121 -3.68 14.47 -6.31
C ARG A 121 -4.72 13.37 -6.52
N SER A 122 -4.66 12.70 -7.66
CA SER A 122 -5.52 11.57 -8.03
C SER A 122 -5.44 10.45 -6.99
N THR A 123 -4.24 9.99 -6.62
CA THR A 123 -4.08 8.94 -5.59
C THR A 123 -4.69 9.36 -4.24
N LYS A 124 -4.47 10.62 -3.82
CA LYS A 124 -5.05 11.13 -2.57
C LYS A 124 -6.57 11.15 -2.62
N ILE A 125 -7.14 11.65 -3.71
CA ILE A 125 -8.59 11.75 -3.91
C ILE A 125 -9.22 10.37 -4.01
N CYS A 126 -8.63 9.44 -4.77
CA CYS A 126 -9.12 8.06 -4.84
C CYS A 126 -9.19 7.44 -3.45
N MET A 127 -8.13 7.55 -2.63
CA MET A 127 -8.15 7.04 -1.25
C MET A 127 -9.23 7.71 -0.38
N GLU A 128 -9.44 9.02 -0.55
CA GLU A 128 -10.47 9.77 0.17
C GLU A 128 -11.88 9.31 -0.21
N LEU A 129 -12.14 9.11 -1.52
CA LEU A 129 -13.41 8.60 -2.03
C LEU A 129 -13.63 7.13 -1.65
N THR A 130 -12.59 6.28 -1.73
CA THR A 130 -12.68 4.87 -1.28
C THR A 130 -13.16 4.81 0.17
N LYS A 131 -12.61 5.67 1.05
CA LYS A 131 -13.07 5.78 2.44
C LYS A 131 -14.50 6.32 2.54
N LYS A 132 -14.81 7.43 1.85
CA LYS A 132 -16.12 8.09 1.90
C LYS A 132 -17.25 7.15 1.50
N TYR A 133 -17.06 6.38 0.44
CA TYR A 133 -18.06 5.47 -0.11
C TYR A 133 -18.00 4.06 0.52
N GLY A 134 -17.16 3.84 1.55
CA GLY A 134 -17.01 2.54 2.20
C GLY A 134 -16.56 1.43 1.24
N LEU A 135 -15.83 1.78 0.18
CA LEU A 135 -15.31 0.85 -0.81
C LEU A 135 -14.14 0.05 -0.21
N TYR A 136 -13.86 -1.11 -0.80
CA TYR A 136 -12.80 -1.98 -0.36
C TYR A 136 -11.43 -1.29 -0.46
N ILE A 137 -10.80 -1.12 0.70
CA ILE A 137 -9.40 -0.69 0.80
C ILE A 137 -8.56 -1.95 0.86
N ALA A 138 -7.81 -2.22 -0.21
CA ALA A 138 -6.87 -3.34 -0.22
C ALA A 138 -5.89 -3.21 0.94
N SER A 139 -6.03 -4.10 1.92
CA SER A 139 -5.15 -4.18 3.08
C SER A 139 -4.08 -5.23 2.81
N GLY A 140 -2.93 -4.81 2.29
CA GLY A 140 -1.76 -5.67 2.24
C GLY A 140 -1.08 -5.75 0.87
N LYS A 141 -0.15 -6.70 0.80
CA LYS A 141 0.80 -6.87 -0.30
C LYS A 141 0.73 -8.25 -0.93
N GLU A 142 -0.06 -9.13 -0.34
CA GLU A 142 -0.32 -10.51 -0.73
C GLU A 142 -1.13 -10.59 -2.03
N ASN A 143 -2.05 -9.66 -2.27
CA ASN A 143 -2.90 -9.69 -3.47
C ASN A 143 -2.29 -8.97 -4.70
N VAL A 144 -1.01 -8.58 -4.63
CA VAL A 144 -0.34 -7.91 -5.75
C VAL A 144 0.25 -8.94 -6.69
N LYS A 145 -0.30 -8.97 -7.92
CA LYS A 145 0.16 -9.77 -9.07
C LYS A 145 1.61 -9.45 -9.42
N ARG A 146 2.56 -10.21 -8.85
CA ARG A 146 4.01 -9.98 -8.93
C ARG A 146 4.49 -9.95 -10.38
N GLU A 147 3.91 -10.80 -11.23
CA GLU A 147 4.21 -10.94 -12.64
C GLU A 147 3.88 -9.71 -13.49
N ARG A 148 2.99 -8.83 -13.01
CA ARG A 148 2.62 -7.59 -13.70
C ARG A 148 3.43 -6.37 -13.25
N LEU A 149 4.27 -6.51 -12.24
CA LEU A 149 5.08 -5.42 -11.73
C LEU A 149 6.20 -5.10 -12.71
N ARG A 150 6.46 -3.80 -12.87
CA ARG A 150 7.61 -3.27 -13.61
C ARG A 150 8.63 -2.73 -12.63
N GLU A 151 9.86 -2.55 -13.08
CA GLU A 151 10.86 -1.87 -12.27
C GLU A 151 10.48 -0.41 -11.99
N PRO A 152 10.80 0.13 -10.81
CA PRO A 152 11.56 -0.51 -9.72
C PRO A 152 10.69 -1.33 -8.74
N ASP A 153 9.37 -1.38 -8.94
CA ASP A 153 8.45 -2.03 -8.00
C ASP A 153 8.59 -3.56 -8.00
N LYS A 154 8.89 -4.17 -9.15
CA LYS A 154 9.18 -5.61 -9.23
C LYS A 154 10.32 -5.99 -8.28
N THR A 155 11.49 -5.37 -8.41
CA THR A 155 12.62 -5.64 -7.49
C THR A 155 12.28 -5.32 -6.03
N LYS A 156 11.52 -4.25 -5.77
CA LYS A 156 11.07 -3.91 -4.41
C LYS A 156 10.26 -5.04 -3.78
N TYR A 157 9.37 -5.68 -4.55
CA TYR A 157 8.55 -6.80 -4.08
C TYR A 157 9.35 -8.09 -3.93
N GLU A 158 10.34 -8.35 -4.80
CA GLU A 158 11.27 -9.47 -4.60
C GLU A 158 12.04 -9.35 -3.28
N ILE A 159 12.54 -8.14 -2.97
CA ILE A 159 13.17 -7.87 -1.67
C ILE A 159 12.16 -8.02 -0.54
N TYR A 160 10.92 -7.56 -0.71
CA TYR A 160 9.87 -7.70 0.31
C TYR A 160 9.60 -9.17 0.66
N ASP A 161 9.44 -10.01 -0.37
CA ASP A 161 9.13 -11.43 -0.21
C ASP A 161 10.32 -12.19 0.40
N ALA A 162 11.55 -11.87 -0.01
CA ALA A 162 12.76 -12.46 0.57
C ALA A 162 12.91 -12.12 2.06
N ILE A 163 12.74 -10.85 2.43
CA ILE A 163 12.78 -10.43 3.84
C ILE A 163 11.67 -11.13 4.63
N LYS A 164 10.46 -11.25 4.07
CA LYS A 164 9.32 -11.91 4.72
C LYS A 164 9.63 -13.37 5.04
N ALA A 165 10.25 -14.08 4.09
CA ALA A 165 10.58 -15.50 4.23
C ALA A 165 11.75 -15.75 5.18
N ILE A 166 12.76 -14.87 5.18
CA ILE A 166 14.00 -15.08 5.92
C ILE A 166 13.90 -14.63 7.39
N ILE A 167 13.26 -13.49 7.67
CA ILE A 167 13.24 -12.89 9.01
C ILE A 167 12.87 -13.88 10.13
N PRO A 168 11.82 -14.73 9.99
CA PRO A 168 11.43 -15.66 11.06
C PRO A 168 12.56 -16.63 11.48
N GLY A 169 13.50 -16.95 10.59
CA GLY A 169 14.60 -17.87 10.86
C GLY A 169 15.88 -17.20 11.40
N CYS A 170 15.95 -15.87 11.45
CA CYS A 170 17.15 -15.14 11.87
C CYS A 170 17.01 -14.55 13.26
N ARG A 171 18.13 -14.42 13.98
CA ARG A 171 18.17 -13.92 15.38
C ARG A 171 18.93 -12.62 15.53
N ASN A 172 19.69 -12.24 14.51
CA ASN A 172 20.49 -11.02 14.50
C ASN A 172 20.74 -10.55 13.06
N TRP A 173 21.22 -9.31 12.92
CA TRP A 173 21.48 -8.72 11.61
C TRP A 173 22.56 -9.45 10.81
N ARG A 174 23.52 -10.10 11.48
CA ARG A 174 24.58 -10.85 10.80
C ARG A 174 23.99 -12.04 10.05
N GLU A 175 23.14 -12.83 10.70
CA GLU A 175 22.40 -13.92 10.08
C GLU A 175 21.48 -13.43 8.96
N LEU A 176 20.66 -12.41 9.23
CA LEU A 176 19.74 -11.86 8.23
C LEU A 176 20.48 -11.35 6.99
N THR A 177 21.58 -10.62 7.18
CA THR A 177 22.38 -10.09 6.07
C THR A 177 23.03 -11.23 5.27
N ALA A 178 23.50 -12.29 5.94
CA ALA A 178 24.09 -13.44 5.27
C ALA A 178 23.06 -14.20 4.41
N GLU A 179 21.86 -14.47 4.95
CA GLU A 179 20.80 -15.14 4.21
C GLU A 179 20.26 -14.29 3.05
N LEU A 180 20.08 -12.98 3.24
CA LEU A 180 19.69 -12.07 2.16
C LEU A 180 20.75 -12.00 1.06
N LYS A 181 22.04 -12.01 1.43
CA LYS A 181 23.14 -12.01 0.47
C LYS A 181 23.14 -13.25 -0.43
N LYS A 182 22.74 -14.42 0.09
CA LYS A 182 22.56 -15.64 -0.73
C LYS A 182 21.50 -15.46 -1.82
N GLN A 183 20.51 -14.60 -1.61
CA GLN A 183 19.51 -14.22 -2.61
C GLN A 183 19.91 -13.01 -3.49
N GLY A 184 21.18 -12.59 -3.40
CA GLY A 184 21.68 -11.42 -4.13
C GLY A 184 21.19 -10.08 -3.58
N ILE A 185 20.71 -10.05 -2.34
CA ILE A 185 20.21 -8.83 -1.69
C ILE A 185 21.27 -8.25 -0.76
N THR A 186 21.70 -7.02 -1.03
CA THR A 186 22.63 -6.27 -0.17
C THR A 186 21.88 -5.57 0.96
N THR A 187 22.57 -5.38 2.10
CA THR A 187 22.04 -4.66 3.27
C THR A 187 23.03 -3.59 3.70
N GLU A 188 22.57 -2.34 3.78
CA GLU A 188 23.38 -1.18 4.17
C GLU A 188 22.71 -0.42 5.32
N PHE A 189 23.46 -0.15 6.39
CA PHE A 189 22.95 0.65 7.52
C PHE A 189 23.17 2.13 7.27
N ARG A 190 22.14 2.93 7.56
CA ARG A 190 22.20 4.39 7.51
C ARG A 190 22.42 4.94 8.92
N TYR A 191 23.42 5.79 9.08
CA TYR A 191 23.82 6.36 10.36
C TYR A 191 23.41 7.82 10.47
N ASN A 192 23.14 8.26 11.69
CA ASN A 192 23.06 9.68 12.02
C ASN A 192 24.48 10.27 11.99
N GLY A 193 24.69 11.33 11.20
CA GLY A 193 25.98 12.01 11.11
C GLY A 193 26.53 12.48 12.45
N ASP A 194 25.67 12.90 13.39
CA ASP A 194 26.12 13.51 14.65
C ASP A 194 26.34 12.52 15.79
N THR A 195 25.68 11.36 15.75
CA THR A 195 25.64 10.42 16.90
C THR A 195 26.12 9.02 16.56
N ASN A 196 26.49 8.77 15.31
CA ASN A 196 26.84 7.47 14.76
C ASN A 196 25.82 6.35 15.09
N LYS A 197 24.56 6.72 15.40
CA LYS A 197 23.46 5.79 15.67
C LYS A 197 22.80 5.39 14.37
N ILE A 198 22.48 4.10 14.22
CA ILE A 198 21.72 3.62 13.06
C ILE A 198 20.32 4.25 13.07
N GLN A 199 19.98 4.94 11.98
CA GLN A 199 18.67 5.56 11.73
C GLN A 199 17.83 4.78 10.73
N GLY A 200 18.43 3.86 9.97
CA GLY A 200 17.72 3.09 8.98
C GLY A 200 18.56 2.00 8.36
N VAL A 201 17.91 1.25 7.49
CA VAL A 201 18.51 0.18 6.70
C VAL A 201 18.05 0.35 5.26
N ARG A 202 18.93 0.05 4.32
CA ARG A 202 18.67 0.02 2.88
C ARG A 202 18.94 -1.39 2.37
N PHE A 203 18.04 -1.89 1.53
CA PHE A 203 18.18 -3.18 0.86
C PHE A 203 18.32 -2.97 -0.64
N GLY A 204 19.25 -3.65 -1.28
CA GLY A 204 19.53 -3.53 -2.71
C GLY A 204 19.55 -4.87 -3.42
N LYS A 205 19.12 -4.91 -4.69
CA LYS A 205 19.23 -6.07 -5.58
C LYS A 205 19.40 -5.58 -7.02
N GLY A 206 20.47 -6.00 -7.68
CA GLY A 206 20.88 -5.40 -8.96
C GLY A 206 21.07 -3.89 -8.82
N ASP A 207 20.49 -3.11 -9.74
CA ASP A 207 20.61 -1.64 -9.78
C ASP A 207 19.64 -0.90 -8.85
N TYR A 208 18.75 -1.63 -8.16
CA TYR A 208 17.69 -1.02 -7.35
C TYR A 208 17.96 -1.17 -5.86
N ALA A 209 17.88 -0.07 -5.12
CA ALA A 209 18.03 -0.07 -3.67
C ALA A 209 17.04 0.85 -2.96
N PHE A 210 16.38 0.35 -1.92
CA PHE A 210 15.29 1.01 -1.21
C PHE A 210 15.55 1.08 0.28
N ASN A 211 15.12 2.18 0.92
CA ASN A 211 15.03 2.20 2.38
C ASN A 211 14.04 1.11 2.83
N GLY A 212 14.37 0.36 3.87
CA GLY A 212 13.52 -0.71 4.40
C GLY A 212 12.09 -0.25 4.67
N SER A 213 11.91 0.94 5.27
CA SER A 213 10.60 1.55 5.52
C SER A 213 9.80 1.93 4.27
N LYS A 214 10.46 2.04 3.10
CA LYS A 214 9.85 2.28 1.79
C LYS A 214 9.53 0.97 1.07
N ILE A 215 10.20 -0.12 1.43
CA ILE A 215 9.77 -1.47 1.07
C ILE A 215 8.51 -1.75 1.88
N ASP A 216 8.61 -1.87 3.21
CA ASP A 216 7.47 -2.01 4.12
C ASP A 216 7.70 -1.23 5.42
N ARG A 217 6.63 -0.70 6.03
CA ARG A 217 6.73 -0.08 7.35
C ARG A 217 7.22 -1.04 8.42
N THR A 218 7.07 -2.36 8.28
CA THR A 218 7.63 -3.38 9.19
C THR A 218 9.13 -3.60 8.97
N TYR A 219 9.67 -3.23 7.81
CA TYR A 219 11.08 -3.43 7.45
C TYR A 219 11.97 -2.21 7.74
N SER A 220 11.51 -1.29 8.58
CA SER A 220 12.40 -0.30 9.19
C SER A 220 13.42 -0.98 10.11
N TYR A 221 14.63 -0.44 10.21
CA TYR A 221 15.69 -0.98 11.06
C TYR A 221 15.21 -1.35 12.47
N SER A 222 14.54 -0.42 13.18
CA SER A 222 14.09 -0.64 14.56
C SER A 222 13.07 -1.77 14.72
N LYS A 223 12.28 -2.06 13.69
CA LYS A 223 11.27 -3.12 13.73
C LYS A 223 11.85 -4.48 13.36
N ILE A 224 12.77 -4.53 12.40
CA ILE A 224 13.52 -5.74 12.11
C ILE A 224 14.36 -6.12 13.34
N GLU A 225 15.09 -5.15 13.92
CA GLU A 225 15.84 -5.34 15.15
C GLU A 225 14.97 -5.93 16.27
N PHE A 226 13.79 -5.33 16.49
CA PHE A 226 12.84 -5.84 17.48
C PHE A 226 12.41 -7.29 17.19
N GLN A 227 12.07 -7.62 15.94
CA GLN A 227 11.67 -8.98 15.56
C GLN A 227 12.80 -9.99 15.76
N LEU A 228 14.03 -9.66 15.34
CA LEU A 228 15.20 -10.52 15.52
C LEU A 228 15.46 -10.81 17.01
N GLN A 229 15.28 -9.81 17.88
CA GLN A 229 15.39 -9.98 19.32
C GLN A 229 14.30 -10.91 19.89
N GLN A 230 13.07 -10.85 19.37
CA GLN A 230 12.02 -11.80 19.78
C GLN A 230 12.39 -13.23 19.36
N ASN A 231 12.82 -13.43 18.11
CA ASN A 231 13.23 -14.75 17.61
C ASN A 231 14.37 -15.35 18.46
N SER A 232 15.32 -14.53 18.91
CA SER A 232 16.40 -14.96 19.82
C SER A 232 15.85 -15.44 21.16
N ARG A 233 14.94 -14.68 21.76
CA ARG A 233 14.32 -15.02 23.06
C ARG A 233 13.47 -16.28 22.98
N GLU A 234 12.67 -16.44 21.93
CA GLU A 234 11.84 -17.62 21.73
C GLU A 234 12.69 -18.89 21.63
N GLN A 235 13.85 -18.82 20.96
CA GLN A 235 14.76 -19.93 20.89
C GLN A 235 15.45 -20.22 22.23
N GLU A 236 15.87 -19.20 22.97
CA GLU A 236 16.44 -19.39 24.30
C GLU A 236 15.43 -20.04 25.27
N MET A 237 14.16 -19.65 25.19
CA MET A 237 13.09 -20.26 25.98
C MET A 237 12.85 -21.72 25.57
N SER A 238 12.82 -22.02 24.27
CA SER A 238 12.62 -23.40 23.80
C SER A 238 13.78 -24.33 24.18
N ILE A 239 15.02 -23.84 24.13
CA ILE A 239 16.21 -24.58 24.60
C ILE A 239 16.14 -24.81 26.12
N ARG A 240 15.73 -23.81 26.92
CA ARG A 240 15.60 -23.98 28.37
C ARG A 240 14.54 -25.01 28.74
N GLN A 241 13.40 -25.00 28.05
CA GLN A 241 12.33 -25.98 28.27
C GLN A 241 12.75 -27.40 27.87
N SER A 242 13.49 -27.58 26.77
CA SER A 242 13.95 -28.91 26.36
C SER A 242 15.01 -29.51 27.28
N ILE A 243 15.88 -28.68 27.87
CA ILE A 243 16.86 -29.12 28.87
C ILE A 243 16.16 -29.53 30.18
N GLN A 244 15.08 -28.84 30.58
CA GLN A 244 14.31 -29.20 31.77
C GLN A 244 13.53 -30.52 31.61
N SER A 245 13.14 -30.90 30.39
CA SER A 245 12.47 -32.19 30.10
C SER A 245 13.41 -33.40 29.94
N HIS A 246 14.74 -33.21 29.97
CA HIS A 246 15.73 -34.27 29.80
C HIS A 246 16.66 -34.42 31.03
N THR A 247 16.09 -34.49 32.24
CA THR A 247 16.79 -35.08 33.38
C THR A 247 16.47 -36.58 33.44
N PRO A 248 17.46 -37.50 33.36
CA PRO A 248 17.21 -38.92 33.58
C PRO A 248 16.93 -39.14 35.08
N GLU A 249 15.75 -39.67 35.41
CA GLU A 249 15.51 -40.25 36.73
C GLU A 249 16.37 -41.50 36.90
N HIS A 250 17.45 -41.38 37.68
CA HIS A 250 17.97 -42.48 38.47
C HIS A 250 18.45 -41.92 39.80
N SER A 251 17.59 -41.97 40.83
CA SER A 251 18.05 -42.37 42.16
C SER A 251 16.88 -42.90 42.97
N ILE A 252 17.21 -43.92 43.74
CA ILE A 252 16.36 -44.80 44.52
C ILE A 252 15.63 -44.02 45.62
N ILE A 253 14.47 -44.56 45.96
CA ILE A 253 13.51 -44.22 47.00
C ILE A 253 14.13 -43.77 48.35
N GLU A 254 13.32 -42.97 49.05
CA GLU A 254 13.39 -42.54 50.47
C GLU A 254 14.37 -41.38 50.76
N THR A 255 13.90 -40.17 51.06
CA THR A 255 13.13 -39.90 52.29
C THR A 255 12.47 -38.51 52.26
N ALA A 256 11.18 -38.49 52.63
CA ALA A 256 10.41 -37.40 53.27
C ALA A 256 10.30 -36.01 52.61
N SER A 257 9.18 -35.79 51.92
CA SER A 257 8.13 -34.80 52.29
C SER A 257 7.41 -34.27 51.06
N SER A 258 6.46 -35.06 50.56
CA SER A 258 5.35 -34.52 49.76
C SER A 258 4.26 -34.05 50.72
N VAL A 259 3.76 -32.82 50.53
CA VAL A 259 2.33 -32.52 50.35
C VAL A 259 2.14 -31.00 50.36
N LEU A 260 1.30 -30.53 49.42
CA LEU A 260 0.86 -29.17 49.10
C LEU A 260 1.79 -28.41 48.14
N GLY A 261 1.65 -28.53 46.82
CA GLY A 261 0.43 -28.82 46.05
C GLY A 261 0.06 -27.57 45.27
N SER A 262 0.34 -27.64 43.97
CA SER A 262 -0.30 -26.94 42.86
C SER A 262 -1.50 -26.06 43.22
N LEU A 263 -1.39 -24.78 42.89
CA LEU A 263 -2.54 -24.02 42.45
C LEU A 263 -2.10 -23.22 41.23
N PHE A 264 -2.42 -23.72 40.04
CA PHE A 264 -3.28 -23.05 39.07
C PHE A 264 -3.16 -23.73 37.70
N ASP A 265 -4.22 -24.45 37.35
CA ASP A 265 -4.50 -24.93 36.00
C ASP A 265 -5.70 -24.14 35.43
N ILE A 266 -5.53 -23.67 34.19
CA ILE A 266 -6.52 -23.56 33.09
C ILE A 266 -7.48 -22.32 33.03
N GLN A 267 -7.08 -21.34 32.18
CA GLN A 267 -7.73 -20.69 30.99
C GLN A 267 -9.28 -20.59 30.81
N PRO A 268 -9.83 -19.78 29.85
CA PRO A 268 -9.36 -18.59 29.09
C PRO A 268 -10.42 -17.44 28.93
N ALA A 269 -10.03 -16.26 28.43
CA ALA A 269 -10.74 -15.47 27.37
C ALA A 269 -10.19 -14.02 27.23
N ASP A 270 -9.84 -13.68 25.98
CA ASP A 270 -9.91 -12.36 25.34
C ASP A 270 -9.51 -11.12 26.14
N SER A 271 -8.20 -10.86 26.21
CA SER A 271 -7.74 -9.49 26.01
C SER A 271 -6.38 -9.54 25.31
N ASP A 272 -6.29 -8.88 24.17
CA ASP A 272 -5.09 -8.71 23.34
C ASP A 272 -4.08 -7.74 24.02
N TYR A 273 -3.96 -7.84 25.34
CA TYR A 273 -3.13 -6.99 26.17
C TYR A 273 -1.78 -7.67 26.37
N ASP A 274 -0.82 -7.34 25.51
CA ASP A 274 0.58 -7.62 25.73
C ASP A 274 1.19 -6.57 26.68
N PRO A 275 1.54 -6.94 27.94
CA PRO A 275 2.14 -6.03 28.90
C PRO A 275 3.49 -5.46 28.43
N ALA A 276 4.24 -6.23 27.65
CA ALA A 276 5.54 -5.82 27.11
C ALA A 276 5.37 -4.72 26.04
N GLN A 277 4.35 -4.82 25.21
CA GLN A 277 4.00 -3.78 24.24
C GLN A 277 3.50 -2.50 24.94
N ALA A 278 2.71 -2.63 26.01
CA ALA A 278 2.25 -1.49 26.80
C ALA A 278 3.41 -0.75 27.49
N GLU A 279 4.39 -1.49 28.02
CA GLU A 279 5.58 -0.92 28.67
C GLU A 279 6.51 -0.24 27.67
N TYR A 280 6.74 -0.84 26.50
CA TYR A 280 7.50 -0.24 25.41
C TYR A 280 6.88 1.08 24.90
N LEU A 281 5.55 1.12 24.74
CA LEU A 281 4.83 2.34 24.36
C LEU A 281 4.91 3.42 25.45
N ARG A 282 4.93 3.03 26.74
CA ARG A 282 5.17 3.95 27.87
C ARG A 282 6.58 4.53 27.83
N GLU A 283 7.60 3.72 27.54
CA GLU A 283 8.97 4.20 27.38
C GLU A 283 9.12 5.21 26.23
N LEU A 284 8.51 4.93 25.08
CA LEU A 284 8.53 5.85 23.93
C LEU A 284 7.87 7.19 24.25
N LYS A 285 6.75 7.19 25.01
CA LYS A 285 6.09 8.43 25.48
C LYS A 285 6.95 9.20 26.48
N LYS A 286 7.63 8.51 27.41
CA LYS A 286 8.59 9.14 28.35
C LYS A 286 9.78 9.78 27.62
N LYS A 287 10.32 9.13 26.58
CA LYS A 287 11.40 9.67 25.73
C LYS A 287 10.97 10.87 24.88
N LYS A 288 9.71 10.92 24.42
CA LYS A 288 9.15 12.09 23.71
C LYS A 288 8.92 13.29 24.64
N LYS A 289 8.42 13.08 25.87
CA LYS A 289 8.25 14.15 26.87
C LYS A 289 9.58 14.79 27.28
N LYS A 290 10.68 14.02 27.37
CA LYS A 290 12.02 14.55 27.67
C LYS A 290 12.65 15.40 26.55
N LYS A 291 12.10 15.38 25.33
CA LYS A 291 12.62 16.16 24.16
C LYS A 291 11.84 17.43 23.87
N GLY A 292 10.77 17.73 24.61
CA GLY A 292 9.98 18.95 24.45
C GLY A 292 9.90 19.70 25.77
N PHE A 293 10.83 20.65 25.96
CA PHE A 293 10.73 21.92 26.67
C PHE A 293 12.17 22.40 26.94
N ARG A 294 12.69 23.19 26.00
CA ARG A 294 13.64 24.26 26.30
C ARG A 294 13.00 25.50 25.68
N LEU A 295 12.51 26.37 26.57
CA LEU A 295 12.14 27.75 26.27
C LEU A 295 13.34 28.48 25.68
#